data_AF-A0A2P2K8F0-F1
#
_entry.id   AF-A0A2P2K8F0-F1
#
_cell.length_a   1.000
_cell.length_b   1.000
_cell.length_c   1.000
_cell.angle_alpha   90.00
_cell.angle_beta   90.00
_cell.angle_gamma   90.00
#
_symmetry.space_group_name_H-M   'P 1'
#
loop_
_entity.id
_entity.type
_entity.pdbx_description
1 polymer ?
#
loop_
_entity_poly.entity_id
_entity_poly.type
_entity_poly.pdbx_seq_one_letter_code
_entity_poly.pdbx_strand_id
1 'polypeptide(L)'
;MLTPPDLEREIGLTGGNVFHGAMGLDSLFLMRPVKGWSSYRTPLPGLYLCGSGTHPGGGVMGAPGRNASHVVLQDVNKQIN
;
A
#
# COMPACT_ATOMS: atom_id res chain seq x y z
N MET A 1 -8.73 -23.70 -10.61
CA MET A 1 -7.64 -22.73 -10.83
C MET A 1 -8.30 -21.37 -10.94
N LEU A 2 -7.87 -20.37 -10.19
CA LEU A 2 -8.42 -19.01 -10.29
C LEU A 2 -7.63 -18.21 -11.33
N THR A 3 -8.33 -17.64 -12.30
CA THR A 3 -7.77 -16.77 -13.34
C THR A 3 -7.88 -15.29 -12.95
N PRO A 4 -7.20 -14.35 -13.62
CA PRO A 4 -7.28 -12.92 -13.26
C PRO A 4 -8.71 -12.35 -13.18
N PRO A 5 -9.63 -12.65 -14.13
CA PRO A 5 -11.05 -12.26 -13.98
C PRO A 5 -11.75 -12.86 -12.76
N ASP A 6 -11.40 -14.11 -12.38
CA ASP A 6 -11.96 -14.75 -11.19
C ASP A 6 -11.48 -14.04 -9.92
N LEU A 7 -10.19 -13.71 -9.83
CA LEU A 7 -9.61 -12.99 -8.69
C LEU A 7 -10.22 -11.59 -8.54
N GLU A 8 -10.42 -10.87 -9.64
CA GLU A 8 -11.08 -9.57 -9.62
C GLU A 8 -12.52 -9.68 -9.13
N ARG A 9 -13.27 -10.69 -9.61
CA ARG A 9 -14.68 -10.90 -9.23
C ARG A 9 -14.86 -11.39 -7.79
N GLU A 10 -14.03 -12.33 -7.34
CA GLU A 10 -14.22 -13.01 -6.06
C GLU A 10 -13.64 -12.24 -4.88
N ILE A 11 -12.47 -11.62 -5.07
CA ILE A 11 -11.73 -10.96 -3.97
C ILE A 11 -11.34 -9.52 -4.27
N GLY A 12 -11.82 -8.93 -5.38
CA GLY A 12 -11.63 -7.51 -5.69
C GLY A 12 -10.22 -7.14 -6.15
N LEU A 13 -9.41 -8.10 -6.57
CA LEU A 13 -8.05 -7.86 -7.06
C LEU A 13 -8.10 -7.44 -8.52
N THR A 14 -8.31 -6.15 -8.77
CA THR A 14 -8.41 -5.57 -10.11
C THR A 14 -7.25 -6.03 -11.02
N GLY A 15 -7.60 -6.56 -12.19
CA GLY A 15 -6.66 -7.10 -13.17
C GLY A 15 -5.88 -8.33 -12.70
N GLY A 16 -6.23 -8.92 -11.55
CA GLY A 16 -5.56 -10.08 -10.95
C GLY A 16 -4.12 -9.82 -10.50
N ASN A 17 -3.70 -8.57 -10.37
CA ASN A 17 -2.32 -8.24 -10.00
C ASN A 17 -2.13 -8.24 -8.49
N VAL A 18 -1.44 -9.25 -7.96
CA VAL A 18 -1.16 -9.43 -6.52
C VAL A 18 -0.38 -8.27 -5.88
N PHE A 19 0.28 -7.45 -6.68
CA PHE A 19 0.93 -6.23 -6.24
C PHE A 19 0.01 -5.01 -6.23
N HIS A 20 -1.27 -5.14 -6.57
CA HIS A 20 -2.24 -4.04 -6.62
C HIS A 20 -1.76 -2.88 -7.51
N GLY A 21 -1.07 -3.20 -8.61
CA GLY A 21 -0.48 -2.24 -9.53
C GLY A 21 0.82 -2.76 -10.14
N ALA A 22 1.23 -2.17 -11.27
CA ALA A 22 2.48 -2.53 -11.91
C ALA A 22 3.69 -2.21 -11.01
N MET A 23 4.79 -2.95 -11.21
CA MET A 23 6.09 -2.72 -10.57
C MET A 23 7.11 -2.23 -11.61
N GLY A 24 6.72 -1.23 -12.39
CA GLY A 24 7.63 -0.51 -13.29
C GLY A 24 8.46 0.54 -12.53
N LEU A 25 9.51 1.05 -13.16
CA LEU A 25 10.37 2.09 -12.56
C LEU A 25 9.58 3.36 -12.17
N ASP A 26 8.53 3.65 -12.91
CA ASP A 26 7.58 4.74 -12.70
C ASP A 26 6.60 4.49 -11.54
N SER A 27 6.49 3.23 -11.07
CA SER A 27 5.53 2.77 -10.05
C SER A 27 6.22 2.22 -8.79
N LEU A 28 7.53 2.45 -8.66
CA LEU A 28 8.37 1.99 -7.55
C LEU A 28 8.86 3.14 -6.66
N PHE A 29 9.39 2.79 -5.50
CA PHE A 29 9.95 3.74 -4.52
C PHE A 29 8.99 4.88 -4.17
N LEU A 30 9.43 6.12 -4.38
CA LEU A 30 8.71 7.35 -4.03
C LEU A 30 7.42 7.54 -4.84
N MET A 31 7.32 6.86 -5.98
CA MET A 31 6.17 6.97 -6.89
C MET A 31 5.05 5.99 -6.56
N ARG A 32 5.21 5.14 -5.53
CA ARG A 32 4.22 4.15 -5.14
C ARG A 32 3.36 4.60 -3.94
N PRO A 33 2.02 4.51 -4.01
CA PRO A 33 1.20 4.20 -5.20
C PRO A 33 1.15 5.36 -6.21
N VAL A 34 1.33 6.59 -5.72
CA VAL A 34 1.55 7.80 -6.50
C VAL A 34 2.53 8.70 -5.76
N LYS A 35 3.13 9.68 -6.46
CA LYS A 35 4.04 10.64 -5.85
C LYS A 35 3.39 11.35 -4.65
N GLY A 36 4.12 11.41 -3.54
CA GLY A 36 3.68 12.05 -2.28
C GLY A 36 2.99 11.09 -1.30
N TRP A 37 2.56 9.91 -1.74
CA TRP A 37 1.81 8.95 -0.93
C TRP A 37 2.68 7.77 -0.44
N SER A 38 3.95 7.74 -0.86
CA SER A 38 4.96 6.77 -0.42
C SER A 38 5.34 6.88 1.05
N SER A 39 4.93 7.96 1.73
CA SER A 39 5.11 8.15 3.18
C SER A 39 4.03 7.46 4.04
N TYR A 40 3.17 6.63 3.43
CA TYR A 40 2.02 5.95 4.03
C TYR A 40 0.89 6.87 4.51
N ARG A 41 1.09 8.19 4.58
CA ARG A 41 0.04 9.17 4.88
C ARG A 41 -0.78 9.48 3.64
N THR A 42 -2.09 9.64 3.82
CA THR A 42 -2.97 10.18 2.78
C THR A 42 -3.25 11.67 3.03
N PRO A 43 -3.85 12.39 2.07
CA PRO A 43 -4.33 13.75 2.30
C PRO A 43 -5.41 13.85 3.38
N LEU A 44 -6.07 12.74 3.75
CA LEU A 44 -7.05 12.71 4.82
C LEU A 44 -6.34 12.40 6.16
N PRO A 45 -6.38 13.30 7.15
CA PRO A 45 -5.76 13.06 8.45
C PRO A 45 -6.32 11.80 9.12
N GLY A 46 -5.42 10.98 9.67
CA GLY A 46 -5.78 9.72 10.32
C GLY A 46 -6.03 8.54 9.37
N LEU A 47 -6.01 8.76 8.04
CA LEU A 47 -6.08 7.69 7.04
C LEU A 47 -4.68 7.40 6.48
N TYR A 48 -4.29 6.13 6.54
CA TYR A 48 -2.98 5.65 6.12
C TYR A 48 -3.11 4.53 5.09
N LEU A 49 -2.11 4.44 4.22
CA LEU A 49 -2.00 3.39 3.23
C LEU A 49 -1.15 2.26 3.78
N CYS A 50 -1.58 1.03 3.54
CA CYS A 50 -0.81 -0.17 3.81
C CYS A 50 -1.10 -1.25 2.77
N GLY A 51 -0.30 -2.32 2.80
CA GLY A 51 -0.51 -3.48 1.94
C GLY A 51 0.19 -3.41 0.59
N SER A 52 -0.23 -4.27 -0.33
CA SER A 52 0.56 -4.63 -1.52
C SER A 52 0.79 -3.48 -2.50
N GLY A 53 -0.18 -2.56 -2.58
CA GLY A 53 -0.12 -1.35 -3.41
C GLY A 53 0.83 -0.27 -2.90
N THR A 54 1.39 -0.41 -1.71
CA THR A 54 2.27 0.60 -1.09
C THR A 54 3.74 0.24 -1.21
N HIS A 55 4.64 1.21 -1.02
CA HIS A 55 6.07 0.96 -0.92
C HIS A 55 6.37 -0.01 0.25
N PRO A 56 7.35 -0.93 0.14
CA PRO A 56 8.17 -1.29 -1.03
C PRO A 56 7.49 -2.21 -2.06
N GLY A 57 6.27 -2.64 -1.79
CA GLY A 57 5.55 -3.71 -2.49
C GLY A 57 5.07 -4.76 -1.49
N GLY A 58 4.01 -5.50 -1.84
CA GLY A 58 3.48 -6.56 -0.98
C GLY A 58 3.86 -7.97 -1.38
N GLY A 59 2.91 -8.88 -1.18
CA GLY A 59 3.14 -10.31 -1.03
C GLY A 59 3.25 -10.71 0.44
N VAL A 60 4.04 -11.74 0.74
CA VAL A 60 4.17 -12.31 2.09
C VAL A 60 5.21 -11.56 2.96
N MET A 61 5.83 -10.49 2.43
CA MET A 61 6.96 -9.80 3.09
C MET A 61 6.58 -8.99 4.34
N GLY A 62 5.34 -8.50 4.45
CA GLY A 62 4.86 -7.73 5.62
C GLY A 62 5.47 -6.34 5.83
N ALA A 63 6.53 -5.97 5.11
CA ALA A 63 7.18 -4.65 5.17
C ALA A 63 6.22 -3.44 5.05
N PRO A 64 5.28 -3.37 4.07
CA PRO A 64 4.39 -2.22 3.96
C PRO A 64 3.49 -2.04 5.20
N GLY A 65 3.04 -3.15 5.81
CA GLY A 65 2.26 -3.11 7.05
C GLY A 65 3.08 -2.59 8.23
N ARG A 66 4.30 -3.11 8.40
CA ARG A 66 5.23 -2.64 9.46
C ARG A 66 5.56 -1.16 9.32
N ASN A 67 5.81 -0.68 8.10
CA ASN A 67 6.19 0.71 7.89
C ASN A 67 5.00 1.65 8.11
N ALA A 68 3.82 1.29 7.61
CA ALA A 68 2.58 2.04 7.85
C ALA A 68 2.29 2.13 9.36
N SER A 69 2.45 1.04 10.12
CA SER A 69 2.19 1.06 11.56
C SER A 69 3.15 1.99 12.33
N HIS A 70 4.43 2.06 11.94
CA HIS A 70 5.38 3.00 12.55
C HIS A 70 4.97 4.45 12.29
N VAL A 71 4.50 4.75 11.07
CA VAL A 71 3.99 6.08 10.72
C VAL A 71 2.76 6.46 11.54
N VAL A 72 1.82 5.52 11.72
CA VAL A 72 0.64 5.71 12.57
C VAL A 72 1.07 6.03 14.01
N LEU A 73 1.95 5.23 14.59
CA LEU A 73 2.42 5.42 15.98
C LEU A 73 3.10 6.77 16.17
N GLN A 74 3.91 7.22 15.20
CA GLN A 74 4.55 8.53 15.25
C GLN A 74 3.53 9.67 15.30
N ASP A 75 2.46 9.59 14.50
CA ASP A 75 1.46 10.65 14.43
C ASP A 75 0.52 10.62 15.64
N VAL A 76 0.15 9.44 16.15
CA VAL A 76 -0.61 9.29 17.39
C VAL A 76 0.20 9.86 18.57
N ASN A 77 1.48 9.54 18.67
CA ASN A 77 2.33 10.07 19.74
C ASN A 77 2.44 11.59 19.69
N LYS A 78 2.48 12.21 18.49
CA LYS A 78 2.49 13.67 18.35
C LYS A 78 1.17 14.33 18.76
N GLN A 79 0.05 13.61 18.76
CA GLN A 79 -1.25 14.15 19.19
C GLN A 79 -1.44 14.09 20.70
N ILE A 80 -0.74 13.17 21.38
CA ILE A 80 -0.85 12.97 22.83
C ILE A 80 0.08 13.92 23.61
N ASN A 81 1.19 14.36 23.00
CA ASN A 81 2.12 15.34 23.56
C ASN A 81 1.69 16.77 23.23
#